data_AF-B4H3A7-F1
#
_entry.id   AF-B4H3A7-F1
#
_cell.length_a   1.000
_cell.length_b   1.000
_cell.length_c   1.000
_cell.angle_alpha   90.00
_cell.angle_beta   90.00
_cell.angle_gamma   90.00
#
_symmetry.space_group_name_H-M   'P 1'
#
loop_
_entity.id
_entity.type
_entity.pdbx_description
1 polymer ?
#
loop_
_entity_poly.entity_id
_entity_poly.type
_entity_poly.pdbx_seq_one_letter_code
_entity_poly.pdbx_strand_id
1 'polypeptide(L)'
;MCFTSSQSTSKMNGRSIRINRVPATIFAILLTIVLVYFLNFHQEERPAIYGKLRSDNPNRVNLRKMLIAAIQASQRGGLEVLDVARSRQLKERSKGQTDEGVNDPFTDADGRSHCVMKQGLQRIFPRVRIFSEEDKEHCKESHSYDLDPTVLHETAQVPDVSVNAQDVTVWVDPLDATKEFTEELYEYVTTMVCVAVAGRPVIGGYPQPL
;
A
#
# COMPACT_ATOMS: atom_id res chain seq x y z
N MET A 1 17.31 -86.04 25.96
CA MET A 1 18.36 -85.06 26.30
C MET A 1 17.86 -83.68 25.90
N CYS A 2 17.55 -82.85 26.90
CA CYS A 2 17.04 -81.49 26.71
C CYS A 2 18.19 -80.57 26.24
N PHE A 3 17.98 -79.82 25.16
CA PHE A 3 18.79 -78.65 24.83
C PHE A 3 18.08 -77.40 25.34
N THR A 4 18.76 -76.67 26.22
CA THR A 4 18.30 -75.44 26.86
C THR A 4 18.42 -74.25 25.91
N SER A 5 17.35 -73.46 25.76
CA SER A 5 17.37 -72.20 25.02
C SER A 5 18.02 -71.10 25.86
N SER A 6 19.05 -70.45 25.32
CA SER A 6 19.62 -69.21 25.85
C SER A 6 18.71 -68.02 25.52
N GLN A 7 18.15 -67.35 26.53
CA GLN A 7 17.60 -65.99 26.40
C GLN A 7 18.57 -65.01 27.05
N SER A 8 19.22 -64.20 26.22
CA SER A 8 19.99 -63.03 26.66
C SER A 8 19.02 -61.87 26.89
N THR A 9 18.85 -61.45 28.15
CA THR A 9 18.07 -60.26 28.50
C THR A 9 18.97 -59.03 28.44
N SER A 10 18.81 -58.23 27.37
CA SER A 10 19.40 -56.90 27.26
C SER A 10 18.74 -55.95 28.27
N LYS A 11 19.45 -55.59 29.35
CA LYS A 11 19.07 -54.49 30.24
C LYS A 11 19.36 -53.16 29.55
N MET A 12 18.32 -52.51 29.04
CA MET A 12 18.40 -51.11 28.58
C MET A 12 18.45 -50.18 29.81
N ASN A 13 19.63 -49.62 30.09
CA ASN A 13 19.80 -48.58 31.11
C ASN A 13 19.21 -47.25 30.61
N GLY A 14 18.02 -46.90 31.10
CA GLY A 14 17.45 -45.56 30.94
C GLY A 14 18.28 -44.53 31.72
N ARG A 15 18.98 -43.64 31.02
CA ARG A 15 19.65 -42.48 31.64
C ARG A 15 18.60 -41.43 31.98
N SER A 16 18.36 -41.19 33.28
CA SER A 16 17.58 -40.04 33.72
C SER A 16 18.42 -38.76 33.61
N ILE A 17 18.01 -37.83 32.75
CA ILE A 17 18.68 -36.53 32.60
C ILE A 17 18.14 -35.63 33.71
N ARG A 18 18.98 -35.30 34.69
CA ARG A 18 18.64 -34.35 35.76
C ARG A 18 18.97 -32.94 35.28
N ILE A 19 17.97 -32.24 34.77
CA ILE A 19 18.08 -30.85 34.35
C ILE A 19 18.10 -29.96 35.59
N ASN A 20 19.14 -29.12 35.71
CA ASN A 20 19.23 -28.14 36.79
C ASN A 20 18.24 -26.99 36.51
N ARG A 21 17.37 -26.70 37.48
CA ARG A 21 16.24 -25.78 37.29
C ARG A 21 16.68 -24.35 36.98
N VAL A 22 17.74 -23.86 37.60
CA VAL A 22 18.21 -22.48 37.46
C VAL A 22 18.75 -22.17 36.05
N PRO A 23 19.71 -22.92 35.49
CA PRO A 23 20.14 -22.69 34.11
C PRO A 23 19.03 -22.96 33.09
N ALA A 24 18.12 -23.90 33.37
CA ALA A 24 16.97 -24.14 32.50
C ALA A 24 15.98 -22.96 32.47
N THR A 25 15.72 -22.31 33.61
CA THR A 25 14.86 -21.12 33.65
C THR A 25 15.52 -19.93 32.96
N ILE A 26 16.83 -19.74 33.13
CA ILE A 26 17.56 -18.65 32.46
C ILE A 26 17.53 -18.85 30.93
N PHE A 27 17.76 -20.08 30.47
CA PHE A 27 17.67 -20.40 29.04
C PHE A 27 16.27 -20.19 28.49
N ALA A 28 15.23 -20.58 29.23
CA ALA A 28 13.84 -20.35 28.82
C ALA A 28 13.52 -18.85 28.71
N ILE A 29 13.96 -18.02 29.66
CA ILE A 29 13.77 -16.56 29.62
C ILE A 29 14.53 -15.92 28.46
N LEU A 30 15.77 -16.34 28.19
CA LEU A 30 16.51 -15.83 27.04
C LEU A 30 15.86 -16.24 25.73
N LEU A 31 15.35 -17.47 25.64
CA LEU A 31 14.64 -17.97 24.46
C LEU A 31 13.33 -17.23 24.24
N THR A 32 12.58 -16.89 25.30
CA THR A 32 11.36 -16.07 25.16
C THR A 32 11.68 -14.62 24.79
N ILE A 33 12.75 -14.02 25.33
CA ILE A 33 13.17 -12.66 24.94
C ILE A 33 13.60 -12.64 23.46
N VAL A 34 14.38 -13.64 23.02
CA VAL A 34 14.78 -13.78 21.62
C VAL A 34 13.55 -14.01 20.74
N LEU A 35 12.60 -14.87 21.15
CA LEU A 35 11.35 -15.09 20.41
C LEU A 35 10.53 -13.80 20.30
N VAL A 36 10.36 -13.05 21.40
CA VAL A 36 9.64 -11.77 21.41
C VAL A 36 10.36 -10.74 20.55
N TYR A 37 11.70 -10.69 20.60
CA TYR A 37 12.49 -9.82 19.73
C TYR A 37 12.31 -10.20 18.26
N PHE A 38 12.40 -11.48 17.90
CA PHE A 38 12.16 -11.94 16.52
C PHE A 38 10.72 -11.67 16.07
N LEU A 39 9.72 -11.88 16.93
CA LEU A 39 8.32 -11.60 16.61
C LEU A 39 8.06 -10.09 16.45
N ASN A 40 8.68 -9.24 17.26
CA ASN A 40 8.55 -7.79 17.18
C ASN A 40 9.39 -7.18 16.04
N PHE A 41 10.55 -7.76 15.72
CA PHE A 41 11.44 -7.29 14.66
C PHE A 41 10.97 -7.76 13.26
N HIS A 42 10.31 -8.92 13.15
CA HIS A 42 9.64 -9.34 11.92
C HIS A 42 8.34 -8.58 11.61
N GLN A 43 7.93 -7.61 12.44
CA GLN A 43 6.76 -6.80 12.12
C GLN A 43 6.96 -5.88 10.90
N GLU A 44 8.19 -5.70 10.41
CA GLU A 44 8.46 -5.06 9.11
C GLU A 44 8.33 -6.02 7.91
N GLU A 45 8.35 -7.34 8.10
CA GLU A 45 8.07 -8.30 7.02
C GLU A 45 6.61 -8.75 7.07
N ARG A 46 5.75 -7.88 6.55
CA ARG A 46 4.32 -8.16 6.35
C ARG A 46 4.13 -9.50 5.61
N PRO A 47 3.27 -10.41 6.10
CA PRO A 47 3.18 -11.78 5.60
C PRO A 47 2.79 -11.87 4.13
N ALA A 48 3.28 -12.89 3.42
CA ALA A 48 3.12 -13.19 2.00
C ALA A 48 1.66 -13.33 1.47
N ILE A 49 0.64 -13.03 2.28
CA ILE A 49 -0.76 -12.91 1.84
C ILE A 49 -0.96 -11.68 0.93
N TYR A 50 -0.18 -10.61 1.15
CA TYR A 50 -0.26 -9.39 0.33
C TYR A 50 0.34 -9.54 -1.08
N GLY A 51 1.26 -10.50 -1.28
CA GLY A 51 1.81 -10.84 -2.59
C GLY A 51 0.80 -11.47 -3.55
N LYS A 52 -0.31 -12.02 -3.03
CA LYS A 52 -1.38 -12.68 -3.81
C LYS A 52 -2.36 -11.69 -4.47
N LEU A 53 -2.23 -10.39 -4.19
CA LEU A 53 -3.01 -9.34 -4.84
C LEU A 53 -2.41 -8.90 -6.19
N ARG A 54 -1.15 -9.24 -6.51
CA ARG A 54 -0.63 -9.09 -7.87
C ARG A 54 -1.48 -9.93 -8.84
N SER A 55 -1.97 -9.30 -9.90
CA SER A 55 -2.73 -10.00 -10.94
C SER A 55 -1.82 -10.98 -11.67
N ASP A 56 -2.13 -12.28 -11.65
CA ASP A 56 -1.37 -13.31 -12.37
C ASP A 56 -1.35 -13.07 -13.89
N ASN A 57 -2.29 -12.26 -14.40
CA ASN A 57 -2.35 -11.83 -15.80
C ASN A 57 -2.29 -10.30 -15.89
N PRO A 58 -1.18 -9.70 -16.37
CA PRO A 58 -1.05 -8.24 -16.46
C PRO A 58 -2.02 -7.61 -17.46
N ASN A 59 -2.64 -8.39 -18.36
CA ASN A 59 -3.65 -7.90 -19.29
C ASN A 59 -5.04 -7.81 -18.68
N ARG A 60 -5.25 -8.33 -17.46
CA ARG A 60 -6.55 -8.28 -16.78
C ARG A 60 -6.47 -7.49 -15.50
N VAL A 61 -7.47 -6.64 -15.30
CA VAL A 61 -7.62 -5.77 -14.15
C VAL A 61 -8.90 -6.17 -13.43
N ASN A 62 -8.76 -6.50 -12.15
CA ASN A 62 -9.90 -6.73 -11.28
C ASN A 62 -10.40 -5.39 -10.73
N LEU A 63 -11.68 -5.08 -10.91
CA LEU A 63 -12.25 -3.77 -10.54
C LEU A 63 -12.30 -3.54 -9.03
N ARG A 64 -12.47 -4.58 -8.20
CA ARG A 64 -12.34 -4.47 -6.74
C ARG A 64 -10.92 -4.09 -6.34
N LYS A 65 -9.90 -4.73 -6.93
CA LYS A 65 -8.49 -4.35 -6.70
C LYS A 65 -8.20 -2.93 -7.18
N MET A 66 -8.75 -2.54 -8.33
CA MET A 66 -8.60 -1.18 -8.86
C MET A 66 -9.20 -0.14 -7.92
N LEU A 67 -10.39 -0.40 -7.36
CA LEU A 67 -11.00 0.49 -6.38
C LEU A 67 -10.15 0.62 -5.11
N ILE A 68 -9.65 -0.50 -4.56
CA ILE A 68 -8.74 -0.48 -3.40
C ILE A 68 -7.53 0.41 -3.70
N ALA A 69 -6.91 0.19 -4.85
CA ALA A 69 -5.74 0.97 -5.28
C ALA A 69 -6.06 2.46 -5.42
N ALA A 70 -7.21 2.81 -6.02
CA ALA A 70 -7.63 4.18 -6.22
C ALA A 70 -7.84 4.90 -4.87
N ILE A 71 -8.52 4.26 -3.92
CA ILE A 71 -8.71 4.83 -2.56
C ILE A 71 -7.36 5.01 -1.88
N GLN A 72 -6.48 4.00 -1.93
CA GLN A 72 -5.15 4.09 -1.34
C GLN A 72 -4.31 5.18 -2.00
N ALA A 73 -4.38 5.35 -3.32
CA ALA A 73 -3.70 6.41 -4.04
C ALA A 73 -4.14 7.78 -3.51
N SER A 74 -5.46 8.06 -3.49
CA SER A 74 -5.99 9.30 -2.93
C SER A 74 -5.57 9.53 -1.48
N GLN A 75 -5.69 8.52 -0.60
CA GLN A 75 -5.27 8.66 0.79
C GLN A 75 -3.78 8.99 0.92
N ARG A 76 -2.93 8.34 0.13
CA ARG A 76 -1.48 8.57 0.15
C ARG A 76 -1.13 9.94 -0.43
N GLY A 77 -1.78 10.36 -1.51
CA GLY A 77 -1.64 11.71 -2.06
C GLY A 77 -2.02 12.77 -1.03
N GLY A 78 -3.18 12.63 -0.38
CA GLY A 78 -3.62 13.54 0.68
C GLY A 78 -2.66 13.61 1.87
N LEU A 79 -2.01 12.50 2.25
CA LEU A 79 -0.97 12.52 3.28
C LEU A 79 0.26 13.35 2.88
N GLU A 80 0.68 13.27 1.61
CA GLU A 80 1.77 14.11 1.10
C GLU A 80 1.38 15.60 1.09
N VAL A 81 0.14 15.91 0.67
CA VAL A 81 -0.41 17.28 0.71
C VAL A 81 -0.42 17.82 2.14
N LEU A 82 -0.91 17.04 3.11
CA LEU A 82 -0.92 17.41 4.52
C LEU A 82 0.50 17.61 5.10
N ASP A 83 1.47 16.79 4.71
CA ASP A 83 2.85 16.93 5.15
C ASP A 83 3.48 18.24 4.65
N VAL A 84 3.24 18.60 3.37
CA VAL A 84 3.69 19.88 2.81
C VAL A 84 3.00 21.05 3.52
N ALA A 85 1.68 20.99 3.74
CA ALA A 85 0.92 22.01 4.46
C ALA A 85 1.50 22.28 5.85
N ARG A 86 1.83 21.21 6.60
CA ARG A 86 2.43 21.31 7.95
C ARG A 86 3.84 21.88 7.93
N SER A 87 4.63 21.57 6.91
CA SER A 87 6.01 22.07 6.78
C SER A 87 6.08 23.57 6.46
N ARG A 88 4.99 24.16 5.94
CA ARG A 88 4.88 25.53 5.41
C ARG A 88 5.90 25.86 4.30
N GLN A 89 6.46 24.85 3.66
CA GLN A 89 7.41 25.00 2.55
C GLN A 89 6.72 24.65 1.23
N LEU A 90 5.82 25.53 0.77
CA LEU A 90 4.98 25.25 -0.41
C LEU A 90 5.76 25.26 -1.73
N LYS A 91 6.86 26.03 -1.82
CA LYS A 91 7.63 26.27 -3.05
C LYS A 91 6.72 26.44 -4.29
N GLU A 92 5.88 27.46 -4.25
CA GLU A 92 4.95 27.77 -5.33
C GLU A 92 5.69 28.23 -6.61
N ARG A 93 5.20 27.76 -7.76
CA ARG A 93 5.51 28.27 -9.09
C ARG A 93 4.24 28.26 -9.95
N SER A 94 4.28 28.95 -11.08
CA SER A 94 3.15 29.00 -12.02
C SER A 94 3.30 27.97 -13.14
N LYS A 95 2.21 27.25 -13.47
CA LYS A 95 2.07 26.42 -14.68
C LYS A 95 1.73 27.25 -15.92
N GLY A 96 1.23 28.47 -15.71
CA GLY A 96 0.77 29.37 -16.74
C GLY A 96 -0.46 30.16 -16.27
N GLN A 97 -1.35 30.45 -17.22
CA GLN A 97 -2.67 31.01 -16.94
C GLN A 97 -3.75 30.03 -17.36
N THR A 98 -4.84 29.98 -16.61
CA THR A 98 -6.06 29.29 -17.00
C THR A 98 -6.71 29.99 -18.21
N ASP A 99 -7.74 29.38 -18.80
CA ASP A 99 -8.49 29.98 -19.92
C ASP A 99 -9.16 31.31 -19.52
N GLU A 100 -9.38 31.52 -18.23
CA GLU A 100 -9.90 32.74 -17.61
C GLU A 100 -8.82 33.80 -17.34
N GLY A 101 -7.56 33.51 -17.66
CA GLY A 101 -6.41 34.41 -17.44
C GLY A 101 -5.91 34.45 -16.00
N VAL A 102 -6.35 33.52 -15.15
CA VAL A 102 -5.93 33.43 -13.74
C VAL A 102 -4.64 32.63 -13.65
N ASN A 103 -3.72 33.03 -12.77
CA ASN A 103 -2.50 32.26 -12.52
C ASN A 103 -2.85 30.85 -12.04
N ASP A 104 -2.28 29.84 -12.69
CA ASP A 104 -2.45 28.43 -12.33
C ASP A 104 -1.25 27.98 -11.47
N PRO A 105 -1.42 27.90 -10.13
CA PRO A 105 -0.32 27.60 -9.22
C PRO A 105 0.02 26.11 -9.22
N PHE A 106 1.28 25.83 -8.90
CA PHE A 106 1.80 24.49 -8.63
C PHE A 106 2.73 24.56 -7.44
N THR A 107 2.65 23.59 -6.56
CA THR A 107 3.42 23.53 -5.32
C THR A 107 4.16 22.19 -5.18
N ASP A 108 5.03 22.09 -4.17
CA ASP A 108 5.65 20.82 -3.78
C ASP A 108 4.58 19.76 -3.39
N ALA A 109 3.37 20.17 -2.99
CA ALA A 109 2.28 19.25 -2.63
C ALA A 109 1.72 18.54 -3.87
N ASP A 110 1.45 19.27 -4.96
CA ASP A 110 1.00 18.73 -6.25
C ASP A 110 2.00 17.69 -6.75
N GLY A 111 3.29 18.05 -6.77
CA GLY A 111 4.36 17.17 -7.23
C GLY A 111 4.53 15.91 -6.38
N ARG A 112 4.55 16.02 -5.05
CA ARG A 112 4.69 14.86 -4.15
C ARG A 112 3.49 13.92 -4.23
N SER A 113 2.29 14.49 -4.22
CA SER A 113 1.04 13.74 -4.34
C SER A 113 0.96 13.01 -5.69
N HIS A 114 1.27 13.71 -6.79
CA HIS A 114 1.38 13.13 -8.13
C HIS A 114 2.28 11.89 -8.15
N CYS A 115 3.47 12.02 -7.58
CA CYS A 115 4.45 10.94 -7.62
C CYS A 115 3.97 9.70 -6.89
N VAL A 116 3.47 9.85 -5.67
CA VAL A 116 2.99 8.70 -4.90
C VAL A 116 1.76 8.07 -5.55
N MET A 117 0.80 8.87 -6.02
CA MET A 117 -0.43 8.38 -6.66
C MET A 117 -0.14 7.66 -7.97
N LYS A 118 0.50 8.34 -8.93
CA LYS A 118 0.75 7.81 -10.27
C LYS A 118 1.70 6.62 -10.24
N GLN A 119 2.83 6.72 -9.53
CA GLN A 119 3.80 5.61 -9.48
C GLN A 119 3.22 4.39 -8.75
N GLY A 120 2.47 4.60 -7.67
CA GLY A 120 1.79 3.53 -6.95
C GLY A 120 0.82 2.75 -7.85
N LEU A 121 -0.07 3.47 -8.52
CA LEU A 121 -1.04 2.87 -9.45
C LEU A 121 -0.36 2.20 -10.64
N GLN A 122 0.67 2.83 -11.24
CA GLN A 122 1.41 2.27 -12.38
C GLN A 122 2.15 0.98 -12.02
N ARG A 123 2.68 0.89 -10.81
CA ARG A 123 3.36 -0.32 -10.31
C ARG A 123 2.37 -1.47 -10.10
N ILE A 124 1.18 -1.17 -9.59
CA ILE A 124 0.13 -2.17 -9.35
C ILE A 124 -0.50 -2.64 -10.67
N PHE A 125 -0.73 -1.72 -11.61
CA PHE A 125 -1.38 -1.99 -12.90
C PHE A 125 -0.52 -1.52 -14.09
N PRO A 126 0.58 -2.22 -14.40
CA PRO A 126 1.58 -1.76 -15.38
C PRO A 126 1.07 -1.64 -16.83
N ARG A 127 -0.08 -2.24 -17.16
CA ARG A 127 -0.69 -2.18 -18.51
C ARG A 127 -1.90 -1.25 -18.60
N VAL A 128 -2.30 -0.62 -17.50
CA VAL A 128 -3.39 0.37 -17.50
C VAL A 128 -2.83 1.72 -17.93
N ARG A 129 -3.61 2.48 -18.69
CA ARG A 129 -3.26 3.86 -19.02
C ARG A 129 -3.64 4.76 -17.86
N ILE A 130 -2.66 5.47 -17.32
CA ILE A 130 -2.83 6.38 -16.19
C ILE A 130 -2.34 7.75 -16.63
N PHE A 131 -3.23 8.73 -16.56
CA PHE A 131 -2.96 10.13 -16.81
C PHE A 131 -3.04 10.90 -15.50
N SER A 132 -2.19 11.88 -15.33
CA SER A 132 -2.29 12.83 -14.23
C SER A 132 -2.14 14.25 -14.74
N GLU A 133 -2.77 15.20 -14.07
CA GLU A 133 -2.59 16.62 -14.35
C GLU A 133 -1.10 17.01 -14.42
N GLU A 134 -0.32 16.49 -13.46
CA GLU A 134 1.10 16.81 -13.31
C GLU A 134 2.04 15.86 -14.08
N ASP A 135 1.58 15.28 -15.19
CA ASP A 135 2.34 14.30 -15.99
C ASP A 135 3.68 14.80 -16.55
N LYS A 136 3.91 16.12 -16.57
CA LYS A 136 5.17 16.73 -17.00
C LYS A 136 6.24 16.70 -15.90
N GLU A 137 5.85 16.39 -14.67
CA GLU A 137 6.71 16.43 -13.51
C GLU A 137 7.55 15.17 -13.34
N HIS A 138 8.77 15.36 -12.84
CA HIS A 138 9.73 14.29 -12.67
C HIS A 138 9.75 13.83 -11.22
N CYS A 139 9.33 12.59 -11.02
CA CYS A 139 9.38 11.96 -9.72
C CYS A 139 10.79 11.43 -9.42
N LYS A 140 11.34 11.86 -8.27
CA LYS A 140 12.40 11.10 -7.61
C LYS A 140 11.82 9.76 -7.18
N GLU A 141 12.64 8.70 -7.10
CA GLU A 141 12.17 7.36 -6.70
C GLU A 141 11.25 7.46 -5.47
N SER A 142 9.94 7.30 -5.66
CA SER A 142 8.98 7.45 -4.58
C SER A 142 8.87 6.15 -3.80
N HIS A 143 8.55 6.29 -2.52
CA HIS A 143 8.14 5.15 -1.70
C HIS A 143 6.90 4.51 -2.35
N SER A 144 7.06 3.30 -2.87
CA SER A 144 5.94 2.51 -3.37
C SER A 144 5.09 2.01 -2.20
N TYR A 145 3.80 1.81 -2.43
CA TYR A 145 2.92 1.09 -1.50
C TYR A 145 2.33 -0.16 -2.16
N ASP A 146 2.01 -1.15 -1.33
CA ASP A 146 1.30 -2.36 -1.73
C ASP A 146 -0.21 -2.21 -1.48
N LEU A 147 -0.99 -3.05 -2.17
CA LEU A 147 -2.44 -3.12 -2.01
C LEU A 147 -2.81 -3.57 -0.59
N ASP A 148 -3.64 -2.77 0.08
CA ASP A 148 -4.21 -3.08 1.39
C ASP A 148 -5.72 -3.32 1.25
N PRO A 149 -6.19 -4.57 1.28
CA PRO A 149 -7.59 -4.87 1.12
C PRO A 149 -8.47 -4.39 2.29
N THR A 150 -7.87 -4.04 3.43
CA THR A 150 -8.61 -3.57 4.63
C THR A 150 -9.20 -2.16 4.45
N VAL A 151 -8.80 -1.45 3.39
CA VAL A 151 -9.29 -0.12 3.04
C VAL A 151 -10.76 -0.14 2.60
N LEU A 152 -11.24 -1.26 2.05
CA LEU A 152 -12.67 -1.42 1.78
C LEU A 152 -13.39 -1.90 3.04
N HIS A 153 -14.42 -1.16 3.44
CA HIS A 153 -15.32 -1.62 4.48
C HIS A 153 -15.99 -2.93 4.07
N GLU A 154 -16.25 -3.83 5.03
CA GLU A 154 -16.84 -5.15 4.75
C GLU A 154 -18.19 -5.07 4.00
N THR A 155 -18.90 -3.95 4.16
CA THR A 155 -20.19 -3.67 3.52
C THR A 155 -20.08 -3.13 2.09
N ALA A 156 -18.88 -2.82 1.60
CA ALA A 156 -18.68 -2.27 0.27
C ALA A 156 -19.02 -3.33 -0.80
N GLN A 157 -20.19 -3.16 -1.45
CA GLN A 157 -20.60 -3.97 -2.58
C GLN A 157 -19.92 -3.51 -3.87
N VAL A 158 -18.71 -4.02 -4.09
CA VAL A 158 -17.89 -3.71 -5.25
C VAL A 158 -17.90 -4.92 -6.19
N PRO A 159 -18.24 -4.75 -7.48
CA PRO A 159 -18.23 -5.85 -8.44
C PRO A 159 -16.84 -6.51 -8.50
N ASP A 160 -16.77 -7.81 -8.22
CA ASP A 160 -15.55 -8.61 -8.38
C ASP A 160 -15.39 -9.06 -9.85
N VAL A 161 -15.37 -8.07 -10.75
CA VAL A 161 -15.34 -8.27 -12.20
C VAL A 161 -13.95 -7.95 -12.71
N SER A 162 -13.45 -8.79 -13.63
CA SER A 162 -12.17 -8.54 -14.30
C SER A 162 -12.36 -8.09 -15.75
N VAL A 163 -11.72 -6.99 -16.13
CA VAL A 163 -11.78 -6.39 -17.47
C VAL A 163 -10.40 -6.38 -18.13
N ASN A 164 -10.30 -6.10 -19.43
CA ASN A 164 -8.98 -5.95 -20.06
C ASN A 164 -8.33 -4.64 -19.61
N ALA A 165 -7.02 -4.68 -19.34
CA ALA A 165 -6.26 -3.52 -18.92
C ALA A 165 -6.30 -2.37 -19.94
N GLN A 166 -6.37 -2.69 -21.24
CA GLN A 166 -6.43 -1.71 -22.33
C GLN A 166 -7.74 -0.92 -22.35
N ASP A 167 -8.83 -1.53 -21.86
CA ASP A 167 -10.14 -0.89 -21.76
C ASP A 167 -10.21 0.04 -20.54
N VAL A 168 -9.26 -0.07 -19.60
CA VAL A 168 -9.21 0.76 -18.40
C VAL A 168 -8.36 2.00 -18.66
N THR A 169 -8.90 3.15 -18.25
CA THR A 169 -8.15 4.42 -18.19
C THR A 169 -8.36 5.05 -16.84
N VAL A 170 -7.30 5.57 -16.25
CA VAL A 170 -7.29 6.22 -14.95
C VAL A 170 -6.84 7.67 -15.12
N TRP A 171 -7.52 8.59 -14.47
CA TRP A 171 -7.14 10.00 -14.35
C TRP A 171 -6.90 10.33 -12.89
N VAL A 172 -5.78 11.00 -12.64
CA VAL A 172 -5.31 11.39 -11.31
C VAL A 172 -5.22 12.90 -11.24
N ASP A 173 -6.00 13.47 -10.33
CA ASP A 173 -5.83 14.83 -9.87
C ASP A 173 -5.12 14.76 -8.51
N PRO A 174 -3.82 15.09 -8.45
CA PRO A 174 -3.03 14.94 -7.24
C PRO A 174 -3.36 15.97 -6.17
N LEU A 175 -3.95 17.11 -6.54
CA LEU A 175 -4.35 18.16 -5.63
C LEU A 175 -5.35 19.07 -6.37
N ASP A 176 -6.63 18.84 -6.13
CA ASP A 176 -7.68 19.75 -6.59
C ASP A 176 -7.77 20.94 -5.63
N ALA A 177 -8.03 22.12 -6.19
CA ALA A 177 -8.02 23.42 -5.50
C ALA A 177 -6.63 23.88 -5.02
N THR A 178 -5.61 23.82 -5.90
CA THR A 178 -4.24 24.31 -5.60
C THR A 178 -4.23 25.78 -5.18
N LYS A 179 -5.13 26.61 -5.71
CA LYS A 179 -5.21 28.02 -5.33
C LYS A 179 -5.63 28.17 -3.87
N GLU A 180 -6.68 27.49 -3.45
CA GLU A 180 -7.18 27.45 -2.07
C GLU A 180 -6.12 26.88 -1.12
N PHE A 181 -5.36 25.87 -1.57
CA PHE A 181 -4.22 25.34 -0.83
C PHE A 181 -3.15 26.41 -0.54
N THR A 182 -2.82 27.25 -1.51
CA THR A 182 -1.87 28.37 -1.29
C THR A 182 -2.39 29.44 -0.33
N GLU A 183 -3.71 29.50 -0.13
CA GLU A 183 -4.39 30.44 0.77
C GLU A 183 -4.71 29.83 2.14
N GLU A 184 -4.18 28.64 2.44
CA GLU A 184 -4.40 27.88 3.68
C GLU A 184 -5.87 27.47 3.91
N LEU A 185 -6.68 27.42 2.85
CA LEU A 185 -8.09 26.99 2.89
C LEU A 185 -8.20 25.47 2.62
N TYR A 186 -7.59 24.68 3.51
CA TYR A 186 -7.40 23.25 3.32
C TYR A 186 -8.69 22.43 3.24
N GLU A 187 -9.80 22.94 3.78
CA GLU A 187 -11.11 22.30 3.73
C GLU A 187 -11.71 22.21 2.31
N TYR A 188 -11.13 22.89 1.33
CA TYR A 188 -11.54 22.77 -0.08
C TYR A 188 -10.60 21.88 -0.89
N VAL A 189 -9.46 21.47 -0.30
CA VAL A 189 -8.40 20.76 -1.00
C VAL A 189 -8.66 19.28 -0.98
N THR A 190 -8.56 18.64 -2.14
CA THR A 190 -8.83 17.21 -2.26
C THR A 190 -7.86 16.50 -3.21
N THR A 191 -7.87 15.16 -3.19
CA THR A 191 -7.11 14.35 -4.15
C THR A 191 -8.05 13.36 -4.80
N MET A 192 -7.99 13.22 -6.13
CA MET A 192 -8.99 12.48 -6.88
C MET A 192 -8.37 11.42 -7.79
N VAL A 193 -9.05 10.27 -7.86
CA VAL A 193 -8.78 9.24 -8.84
C VAL A 193 -10.08 8.86 -9.52
N CYS A 194 -10.12 9.00 -10.84
CA CYS A 194 -11.23 8.57 -11.68
C CYS A 194 -10.80 7.39 -12.54
N VAL A 195 -11.65 6.38 -12.66
CA VAL A 195 -11.43 5.19 -13.48
C VAL A 195 -12.59 5.05 -14.45
N ALA A 196 -12.28 4.96 -15.73
CA ALA A 196 -13.23 4.58 -16.77
C ALA A 196 -12.89 3.22 -17.36
N VAL A 197 -13.92 2.47 -17.75
CA VAL A 197 -13.83 1.23 -18.50
C VAL A 197 -14.56 1.42 -19.82
N ALA A 198 -13.88 1.19 -20.94
CA ALA A 198 -14.40 1.40 -22.29
C ALA A 198 -15.04 2.79 -22.47
N GLY A 199 -14.39 3.83 -21.93
CA GLY A 199 -14.85 5.22 -22.01
C GLY A 199 -16.01 5.58 -21.07
N ARG A 200 -16.46 4.68 -20.19
CA ARG A 200 -17.51 4.95 -19.21
C ARG A 200 -16.92 5.03 -17.80
N PRO A 201 -17.17 6.12 -17.03
CA PRO A 201 -16.70 6.20 -15.65
C PRO A 201 -17.36 5.12 -14.80
N VAL A 202 -16.56 4.40 -14.00
CA VAL A 202 -17.01 3.28 -13.15
C VAL A 202 -16.56 3.39 -11.68
N ILE A 203 -15.45 4.08 -11.42
CA ILE A 203 -14.95 4.39 -10.07
C ILE A 203 -14.54 5.85 -10.11
N GLY A 204 -15.01 6.63 -9.15
CA GLY A 204 -14.83 8.07 -9.12
C GLY A 204 -16.10 8.74 -8.66
N GLY A 205 -16.02 9.48 -7.57
CA GLY A 205 -17.12 10.20 -6.96
C GLY A 205 -16.55 11.24 -6.00
N TYR A 206 -17.22 12.39 -5.94
CA TYR A 206 -16.80 13.62 -5.27
C TYR A 206 -15.94 13.38 -4.01
N PRO A 207 -14.75 13.97 -3.93
CA PRO A 207 -13.86 13.82 -2.79
C PRO A 207 -14.50 14.37 -1.50
N GLN A 208 -14.17 13.72 -0.37
CA GLN A 208 -14.44 14.29 0.95
C GLN A 208 -13.37 15.33 1.27
N PRO A 209 -13.76 16.53 1.72
CA PRO A 209 -12.81 17.55 2.16
C PRO A 209 -12.01 17.08 3.37
N LEU A 210 -10.75 17.53 3.45
CA LEU A 210 -9.80 17.25 4.54
C LEU A 210 -10.27 17.79 5.90
#